data_AF-A0A970XHM5-F1
#
_entry.id   AF-A0A970XHM5-F1
#
_cell.length_a   1.000
_cell.length_b   1.000
_cell.length_c   1.000
_cell.angle_alpha   90.00
_cell.angle_beta   90.00
_cell.angle_gamma   90.00
#
_symmetry.space_group_name_H-M   'P 1'
#
loop_
_entity.id
_entity.type
_entity.pdbx_description
1 polymer ?
#
loop_
_entity_poly.entity_id
_entity_poly.type
_entity_poly.pdbx_seq_one_letter_code
_entity_poly.pdbx_strand_id
1 'polypeptide(L)'
;MKIRSVATAVREGEGLLDTMLDIHFDNGQTILLSLESRMNDPQFIQLHKNGQLTRPRTDGLRVYWQNGPSLSLEEIMAITRGERL
;
A
#
# COMPACT_ATOMS: atom_id res chain seq x y z
N MET A 1 -11.04 14.01 -2.57
CA MET A 1 -9.63 13.58 -2.55
C MET A 1 -9.55 12.27 -3.28
N LYS A 2 -8.59 12.14 -4.20
CA LYS A 2 -8.33 10.91 -4.97
C LYS A 2 -6.84 10.60 -4.95
N ILE A 3 -6.51 9.32 -5.08
CA ILE A 3 -5.12 8.88 -5.23
C ILE A 3 -4.69 9.20 -6.67
N ARG A 4 -3.67 10.05 -6.82
CA ARG A 4 -3.11 10.43 -8.12
C ARG A 4 -2.14 9.37 -8.62
N SER A 5 -1.25 8.92 -7.75
CA SER A 5 -0.23 7.92 -8.06
C SER A 5 0.21 7.18 -6.81
N VAL A 6 0.75 5.99 -7.01
CA VAL A 6 1.34 5.16 -5.96
C VAL A 6 2.64 4.55 -6.46
N ALA A 7 3.65 4.57 -5.61
CA ALA A 7 4.91 3.87 -5.82
C ALA A 7 5.24 3.02 -4.59
N THR A 8 6.17 2.09 -4.74
CA THR A 8 6.73 1.34 -3.62
C THR A 8 8.07 1.95 -3.23
N ALA A 9 8.21 2.34 -1.98
CA ALA A 9 9.48 2.71 -1.38
C ALA A 9 9.98 1.51 -0.56
N VAL A 10 11.12 0.95 -0.95
CA VAL A 10 11.75 -0.16 -0.24
C VAL A 10 12.91 0.44 0.56
N ARG A 11 12.90 0.30 1.89
CA ARG A 11 14.10 0.57 2.69
C ARG A 11 15.09 -0.56 2.45
N GLU A 12 16.39 -0.30 2.53
CA GLU A 12 17.43 -1.34 2.38
C GLU A 12 17.12 -2.54 3.29
N GLY A 13 16.60 -3.60 2.69
CA GLY A 13 15.98 -4.76 3.35
C GLY A 13 15.08 -5.51 2.36
N GLU A 14 15.16 -6.84 2.34
CA GLU A 14 14.28 -7.68 1.51
C GLU A 14 13.12 -8.20 2.36
N GLY A 15 11.96 -7.55 2.31
CA GLY A 15 10.78 -8.07 3.00
C GLY A 15 9.56 -7.16 3.04
N LEU A 16 8.42 -7.74 3.43
CA LEU A 16 7.16 -7.03 3.63
C LEU A 16 7.27 -5.94 4.70
N LEU A 17 8.11 -6.15 5.72
CA LEU A 17 8.35 -5.25 6.85
C LEU A 17 9.01 -3.93 6.41
N ASP A 18 9.87 -4.00 5.40
CA ASP A 18 10.63 -2.84 4.89
C ASP A 18 9.95 -2.18 3.68
N THR A 19 8.76 -2.65 3.32
CA THR A 19 7.99 -2.16 2.18
C THR A 19 7.00 -1.08 2.61
N MET A 20 7.16 0.11 2.03
CA MET A 20 6.21 1.21 2.17
C MET A 20 5.57 1.57 0.83
N LEU A 21 4.34 2.06 0.90
CA LEU A 21 3.66 2.69 -0.23
C LEU A 21 3.82 4.20 -0.13
N ASP A 22 4.37 4.80 -1.18
CA ASP A 22 4.40 6.24 -1.38
C ASP A 22 3.17 6.66 -2.19
N ILE A 23 2.18 7.24 -1.52
CA ILE A 23 0.85 7.53 -2.06
C ILE A 23 0.68 9.05 -2.21
N HIS A 24 0.50 9.50 -3.45
CA HIS A 24 0.32 10.90 -3.80
C HIS A 24 -1.14 11.19 -4.10
N PHE A 25 -1.69 12.24 -3.50
CA PHE A 25 -3.09 12.65 -3.69
C PHE A 25 -3.23 13.80 -4.68
N ASP A 26 -4.42 13.92 -5.26
CA ASP A 26 -4.76 15.00 -6.20
C ASP A 26 -4.66 16.40 -5.59
N ASN A 27 -4.87 16.53 -4.28
CA ASN A 27 -4.76 17.76 -3.50
C ASN A 27 -3.32 18.14 -3.11
N GLY A 28 -2.30 17.38 -3.52
CA GLY A 28 -0.89 17.63 -3.21
C GLY A 28 -0.40 17.03 -1.90
N GLN A 29 -1.26 16.36 -1.11
CA GLN A 29 -0.81 15.60 0.04
C GLN A 29 -0.08 14.32 -0.40
N THR A 30 0.87 13.88 0.43
CA THR A 30 1.59 12.62 0.24
C THR A 30 1.60 11.84 1.54
N ILE A 31 1.41 10.53 1.46
CA ILE A 31 1.41 9.61 2.60
C ILE A 31 2.40 8.49 2.31
N LEU A 32 3.25 8.19 3.29
CA LEU A 32 4.08 7.01 3.31
C LEU A 32 3.41 5.97 4.23
N LEU A 33 2.89 4.89 3.66
CA LEU A 33 2.12 3.87 4.37
C LEU A 33 2.95 2.59 4.53
N SER A 34 3.20 2.16 5.77
CA SER A 34 3.84 0.88 6.06
C SER A 34 2.90 -0.30 5.82
N LEU A 35 3.39 -1.35 5.17
CA LEU A 35 2.68 -2.62 5.00
C LEU A 35 2.92 -3.62 6.15
N GLU A 36 3.63 -3.22 7.20
CA GLU A 36 3.91 -4.07 8.38
C GLU A 36 2.63 -4.65 9.00
N SER A 37 1.56 -3.85 9.12
CA SER A 37 0.27 -4.33 9.64
C SER A 37 -0.41 -5.41 8.79
N ARG A 38 0.11 -5.68 7.58
CA ARG A 38 -0.35 -6.71 6.65
C ARG A 38 0.59 -7.91 6.57
N MET A 39 1.62 -7.98 7.42
CA MET A 39 2.60 -9.07 7.42
C MET A 39 2.01 -10.46 7.66
N ASN A 40 0.87 -10.52 8.36
CA ASN A 40 0.17 -11.76 8.67
C ASN A 40 -0.98 -12.07 7.70
N ASP A 41 -1.25 -11.18 6.74
CA ASP A 41 -2.29 -11.40 5.75
C ASP A 41 -1.77 -12.35 4.66
N PRO A 42 -2.38 -13.54 4.47
CA PRO A 42 -1.95 -14.50 3.46
C PRO A 42 -1.89 -13.93 2.04
N GLN A 43 -2.77 -12.97 1.70
CA GLN A 43 -2.79 -12.36 0.37
C GLN A 43 -1.55 -11.49 0.13
N PHE A 44 -1.14 -10.71 1.12
CA PHE A 44 0.07 -9.89 1.04
C PHE A 44 1.34 -10.74 1.07
N ILE A 45 1.35 -11.82 1.86
CA ILE A 45 2.44 -12.80 1.86
C ILE A 45 2.60 -13.41 0.45
N GLN A 46 1.50 -13.84 -0.17
CA GLN A 46 1.53 -14.42 -1.51
C GLN A 46 1.97 -13.39 -2.56
N LEU A 47 1.49 -12.16 -2.45
CA LEU A 47 1.86 -11.05 -3.32
C LEU A 47 3.37 -10.77 -3.29
N HIS A 48 3.98 -10.84 -2.09
CA HIS A 48 5.44 -10.74 -1.93
C HIS A 48 6.18 -11.92 -2.55
N LYS A 49 5.75 -13.15 -2.26
CA LYS A 49 6.34 -14.37 -2.83
C LYS A 49 6.31 -14.37 -4.37
N ASN A 50 5.28 -13.76 -4.96
CA ASN A 50 5.15 -13.63 -6.41
C ASN A 50 5.97 -12.48 -7.01
N GLY A 51 6.70 -11.69 -6.20
CA GLY A 51 7.44 -10.51 -6.67
C GLY A 51 6.53 -9.39 -7.20
N GLN A 52 5.26 -9.39 -6.79
CA GLN A 52 4.26 -8.43 -7.27
C GLN A 52 4.07 -7.25 -6.31
N LEU A 53 4.56 -7.35 -5.07
CA LEU A 53 4.39 -6.32 -4.03
C LEU A 53 4.87 -4.93 -4.48
N THR A 54 5.94 -4.86 -5.28
CA THR A 54 6.53 -3.62 -5.79
C THR A 54 5.79 -3.01 -6.99
N ARG A 55 4.65 -3.59 -7.39
CA ARG A 55 3.87 -3.16 -8.56
C ARG A 55 2.44 -2.72 -8.19
N PRO A 56 2.26 -1.83 -7.22
CA PRO A 56 0.95 -1.30 -6.90
C PRO A 56 0.41 -0.46 -8.06
N ARG A 57 -0.91 -0.38 -8.15
CA ARG A 57 -1.66 0.45 -9.09
C ARG A 57 -2.73 1.22 -8.35
N THR A 58 -3.26 2.25 -8.99
CA THR A 58 -4.41 2.99 -8.48
C THR A 58 -5.41 3.29 -9.59
N ASP A 59 -6.68 3.38 -9.21
CA ASP A 59 -7.80 3.86 -10.04
C ASP A 59 -8.36 5.20 -9.51
N GLY A 60 -7.68 5.80 -8.53
CA GLY A 60 -8.12 7.01 -7.84
C GLY A 60 -8.86 6.78 -6.53
N LEU A 61 -9.41 5.59 -6.30
CA LEU A 61 -10.21 5.26 -5.10
C LEU A 61 -9.55 4.19 -4.22
N ARG A 62 -8.59 3.44 -4.77
CA ARG A 62 -7.83 2.42 -4.03
C ARG A 62 -6.41 2.28 -4.56
N VAL A 63 -5.55 1.67 -3.74
CA VAL A 63 -4.33 1.00 -4.19
C VAL A 63 -4.64 -0.48 -4.37
N TYR A 64 -4.19 -1.09 -5.47
CA TYR A 64 -4.43 -2.50 -5.74
C TYR A 64 -3.25 -3.14 -6.47
N TRP A 65 -3.19 -4.46 -6.40
CA TRP A 65 -2.27 -5.27 -7.20
C TRP A 65 -3.05 -6.16 -8.15
N GLN A 66 -2.48 -6.42 -9.34
CA GLN A 66 -3.13 -7.28 -10.32
C GLN A 66 -3.27 -8.70 -9.75
N ASN A 67 -4.50 -9.21 -9.69
CA ASN A 67 -4.86 -10.50 -9.06
C ASN A 67 -4.44 -10.60 -7.56
N GLY A 68 -4.35 -9.47 -6.87
CA GLY A 68 -3.95 -9.39 -5.47
C GLY A 68 -4.94 -8.60 -4.61
N PRO A 69 -4.56 -8.28 -3.37
CA PRO A 69 -5.39 -7.48 -2.47
C PRO A 69 -5.57 -6.05 -2.99
N SER A 70 -6.48 -5.31 -2.36
CA SER A 70 -6.61 -3.86 -2.53
C SER A 70 -6.77 -3.17 -1.19
N LEU A 71 -6.33 -1.92 -1.11
CA LEU A 71 -6.53 -1.00 0.00
C LEU A 71 -7.35 0.17 -0.51
N SER A 72 -8.59 0.30 -0.03
CA SER A 72 -9.43 1.45 -0.32
C SER A 72 -8.86 2.74 0.28
N LEU A 73 -9.26 3.88 -0.27
CA LEU A 73 -8.91 5.19 0.28
C LEU A 73 -9.33 5.31 1.75
N GLU A 74 -10.49 4.77 2.14
CA GLU A 74 -10.96 4.79 3.52
C GLU A 74 -10.02 4.01 4.44
N GLU A 75 -9.63 2.80 4.04
CA GLU A 75 -8.69 1.97 4.81
C GLU A 75 -7.31 2.63 4.92
N ILE A 76 -6.79 3.21 3.83
CA ILE A 76 -5.52 3.96 3.85
C ILE A 76 -5.59 5.09 4.87
N MET A 77 -6.67 5.86 4.85
CA MET A 77 -6.84 6.99 5.76
C MET A 77 -7.01 6.53 7.22
N ALA A 78 -7.73 5.43 7.47
CA ALA A 78 -7.87 4.86 8.81
C ALA A 78 -6.51 4.41 9.37
N ILE A 79 -5.70 3.69 8.59
CA ILE A 79 -4.35 3.26 9.01
C ILE A 79 -3.48 4.47 9.35
N THR A 80 -3.54 5.54 8.55
CA THR A 80 -2.72 6.75 8.78
C THR A 80 -3.13 7.52 10.05
N ARG A 81 -4.37 7.37 10.49
CA ARG A 81 -4.86 7.95 11.75
C ARG A 81 -4.62 7.04 12.97
N GLY A 82 -4.07 5.84 12.76
CA GLY A 82 -3.91 4.84 13.82
C GLY A 82 -5.22 4.19 14.25
N GLU A 83 -6.25 4.26 13.39
CA GLU A 83 -7.54 3.63 13.65
C GLU A 83 -7.42 2.12 13.43
N ARG A 84 -7.96 1.35 14.39
CA ARG A 84 -8.02 -0.11 14.29
C ARG A 84 -9.25 -0.45 13.43
N LEU A 85 -9.01 -0.84 12.18
CA LEU A 85 -10.02 -1.42 11.28
C LEU A 85 -10.45 -2.82 11.77
#